data_AF-A0A800JJF8-F1
#
_entry.id   AF-A0A800JJF8-F1
#
_cell.length_a   1.000
_cell.length_b   1.000
_cell.length_c   1.000
_cell.angle_alpha   90.00
_cell.angle_beta   90.00
_cell.angle_gamma   90.00
#
_symmetry.space_group_name_H-M   'P 1'
#
loop_
_entity.id
_entity.type
_entity.pdbx_description
1 polymer ?
#
loop_
_entity_poly.entity_id
_entity_poly.type
_entity_poly.pdbx_seq_one_letter_code
_entity_poly.pdbx_strand_id
1 'polypeptide(L)'
;MKSSIHRARQLSSLPSDLGFSLVEVMIASAIAASVLTGAALAFNAIGMNQRKVSTIVSIEIGQSSARSYYDISGSTVNTYKAPSYGRAARADRVRSRFWDDVSHASAVFCLARDGLNSFRPVYIPLDGEIDGRSLNSPESFRLHLAKVMSQSSSVYKSWRGSSSFNNGSIFILQPSGFPDFLAVRAIYDIDIQSTAKPLGTYASVKRYSWNVLTDYYDIFYPDDGKGVPFQPLFVFHEKRTRLIHNEGSMDNFKTATDMPFYFIWWPDPAASSLGRLKSISAFSFDRSSEFGSPNPLPAYSDMAGRTNYFFTVPLYPSM
;
A
#
# COMPACT_ATOMS: atom_id res chain seq x y z
N MET A 1 1.94 69.37 82.68
CA MET A 1 2.44 69.21 81.28
C MET A 1 2.64 67.72 81.06
N LYS A 2 2.10 66.98 80.10
CA LYS A 2 1.34 67.23 78.86
C LYS A 2 0.34 66.07 78.68
N SER A 3 -0.75 66.33 77.99
CA SER A 3 -1.73 65.33 77.54
C SER A 3 -1.18 64.51 76.37
N SER A 4 -1.69 63.29 76.17
CA SER A 4 -1.88 62.73 74.82
C SER A 4 -2.90 61.58 74.86
N ILE A 5 -4.01 61.82 74.17
CA ILE A 5 -5.03 60.85 73.79
C ILE A 5 -4.60 60.26 72.45
N HIS A 6 -4.59 58.93 72.30
CA HIS A 6 -4.89 58.22 71.03
C HIS A 6 -5.12 56.73 71.34
N ARG A 7 -6.34 56.20 71.19
CA ARG A 7 -7.08 55.77 69.99
C ARG A 7 -7.00 54.24 69.85
N ALA A 8 -8.15 53.61 70.05
CA ALA A 8 -8.36 52.17 69.98
C ALA A 8 -7.85 51.55 68.67
N ARG A 9 -7.25 50.36 68.78
CA ARG A 9 -7.28 49.34 67.73
C ARG A 9 -7.77 48.05 68.37
N GLN A 10 -9.09 47.83 68.30
CA GLN A 10 -9.63 46.47 68.40
C GLN A 10 -9.00 45.66 67.26
N LEU A 11 -8.06 44.79 67.60
CA LEU A 11 -7.77 43.64 66.75
C LEU A 11 -8.90 42.66 67.03
N SER A 12 -9.87 42.66 66.11
CA SER A 12 -10.92 41.66 66.01
C SER A 12 -10.31 40.28 66.16
N SER A 13 -10.79 39.53 67.14
CA SER A 13 -10.67 38.09 67.21
C SER A 13 -10.99 37.50 65.84
N LEU A 14 -10.01 36.84 65.22
CA LEU A 14 -10.31 35.84 64.19
C LEU A 14 -11.22 34.80 64.85
N PRO A 15 -12.43 34.54 64.32
CA PRO A 15 -13.22 33.42 64.82
C PRO A 15 -12.50 32.13 64.49
N SER A 16 -12.17 31.38 65.54
CA SER A 16 -11.89 29.94 65.50
C SER A 16 -13.16 29.17 65.10
N ASP A 17 -12.98 28.09 64.35
CA ASP A 17 -13.93 27.01 64.07
C ASP A 17 -15.24 27.37 63.36
N LEU A 18 -15.16 27.54 62.04
CA LEU A 18 -16.31 27.29 61.16
C LEU A 18 -16.26 25.82 60.71
N GLY A 19 -16.93 24.94 61.46
CA GLY A 19 -17.25 23.60 60.98
C GLY A 19 -18.19 23.68 59.78
N PHE A 20 -17.97 22.82 58.78
CA PHE A 20 -18.87 22.73 57.62
C PHE A 20 -20.28 22.35 58.09
N SER A 21 -21.30 23.03 57.57
CA SER A 21 -22.68 22.61 57.81
C SER A 21 -22.92 21.26 57.16
N LEU A 22 -23.82 20.46 57.76
CA LEU A 22 -24.21 19.16 57.21
C LEU A 22 -24.72 19.27 55.76
N VAL A 23 -25.35 20.39 55.42
CA VAL A 23 -25.84 20.69 54.07
C VAL A 23 -24.68 20.91 53.09
N GLU A 24 -23.64 21.65 53.48
CA GLU A 24 -22.45 21.85 52.64
C GLU A 24 -21.72 20.53 52.35
N VAL A 25 -21.58 19.66 53.36
CA VAL A 25 -20.96 18.34 53.18
C VAL A 25 -21.81 17.45 52.27
N MET A 26 -23.14 17.46 52.44
CA MET A 26 -24.05 16.71 51.55
C MET A 26 -23.94 17.21 50.10
N ILE A 27 -23.97 18.52 49.86
CA ILE A 27 -23.88 19.08 48.51
C ILE A 27 -22.52 18.78 47.89
N ALA A 28 -21.42 18.94 48.64
CA ALA A 28 -20.08 18.63 48.16
C ALA A 28 -19.94 17.14 47.79
N SER A 29 -20.48 16.23 48.61
CA SER A 29 -20.45 14.79 48.34
C SER A 29 -21.29 14.40 47.12
N ALA A 30 -22.46 15.03 46.93
CA ALA A 30 -23.33 14.78 45.78
C ALA A 30 -22.69 15.26 44.46
N ILE A 31 -22.06 16.45 44.48
CA ILE A 31 -21.30 16.97 43.33
C ILE A 31 -20.11 16.06 43.03
N ALA A 32 -19.33 15.67 44.05
CA ALA A 32 -18.19 14.78 43.87
C ALA A 32 -18.60 13.40 43.29
N ALA A 33 -19.69 12.82 43.79
CA ALA A 33 -20.23 11.55 43.27
C ALA A 33 -20.65 11.67 41.79
N SER A 34 -21.30 12.79 41.43
CA SER A 34 -21.75 13.05 40.05
C SER A 34 -20.56 13.20 39.09
N VAL A 35 -19.53 13.96 39.50
CA VAL A 35 -18.33 14.20 38.69
C VAL A 35 -17.50 12.91 38.53
N LEU A 36 -17.29 12.15 39.62
CA LEU A 36 -16.57 10.87 39.58
C LEU A 36 -17.29 9.84 38.71
N THR A 37 -18.62 9.77 38.79
CA THR A 37 -19.42 8.86 37.96
C THR A 37 -19.36 9.24 36.48
N GLY A 38 -19.47 10.53 36.17
CA GLY A 38 -19.33 11.03 34.79
C GLY A 38 -17.94 10.75 34.21
N ALA A 39 -16.88 10.99 34.99
CA ALA A 39 -15.51 10.69 34.58
C ALA A 39 -15.29 9.20 34.37
N ALA A 40 -15.79 8.34 35.27
CA ALA A 40 -15.67 6.89 35.14
C ALA A 40 -16.40 6.36 33.90
N LEU A 41 -17.60 6.86 33.60
CA LEU A 41 -18.33 6.51 32.37
C LEU A 41 -17.60 6.98 31.11
N ALA A 42 -17.02 8.18 31.12
CA ALA A 42 -16.22 8.69 30.00
C ALA A 42 -14.94 7.85 29.79
N PHE A 43 -14.22 7.53 30.87
CA PHE A 43 -13.04 6.65 30.80
C PHE A 43 -13.39 5.24 30.33
N ASN A 44 -14.53 4.69 30.77
CA ASN A 44 -14.99 3.39 30.32
C ASN A 44 -15.40 3.43 28.83
N ALA A 45 -16.11 4.48 28.40
CA ALA A 45 -16.44 4.67 26.99
C ALA A 45 -15.17 4.82 26.12
N ILE A 46 -14.14 5.52 26.58
CA ILE A 46 -12.85 5.63 25.90
C ILE A 46 -12.12 4.28 25.88
N GLY A 47 -12.09 3.56 27.00
CA GLY A 47 -11.43 2.26 27.14
C GLY A 47 -12.11 1.13 26.37
N MET A 48 -13.44 1.14 26.26
CA MET A 48 -14.22 0.17 25.47
C MET A 48 -14.18 0.48 23.97
N ASN A 49 -14.06 1.76 23.58
CA ASN A 49 -13.90 2.15 22.17
C ASN A 49 -12.44 2.08 21.70
N GLN A 50 -11.45 2.05 22.60
CA GLN A 50 -10.11 1.59 22.28
C GLN A 50 -10.17 0.08 22.01
N ARG A 51 -10.44 -0.29 20.76
CA ARG A 51 -10.22 -1.66 20.27
C ARG A 51 -8.80 -2.08 20.65
N LYS A 52 -8.64 -2.87 21.72
CA LYS A 52 -7.40 -3.62 22.03
C LYS A 52 -7.25 -4.75 21.02
N VAL A 53 -7.06 -4.40 19.76
CA VAL A 53 -6.59 -5.32 18.73
C VAL A 53 -5.09 -5.35 18.92
N SER A 54 -4.50 -6.54 19.16
CA SER A 54 -3.06 -6.70 18.98
C SER A 54 -2.74 -6.21 17.57
N THR A 55 -2.15 -5.01 17.47
CA THR A 55 -1.91 -4.35 16.20
C THR A 55 -0.86 -5.09 15.40
N ILE A 56 0.01 -5.84 16.08
CA ILE A 56 1.04 -6.69 15.49
C ILE A 56 0.60 -8.14 15.62
N VAL A 57 0.77 -8.89 14.54
CA VAL A 57 0.45 -10.31 14.40
C VAL A 57 1.65 -10.99 13.76
N SER A 58 2.03 -12.15 14.31
CA SER A 58 3.02 -13.03 13.68
C SER A 58 2.32 -13.86 12.62
N ILE A 59 2.77 -13.75 11.38
CA ILE A 59 2.22 -14.45 10.22
C ILE A 59 3.24 -15.42 9.64
N GLU A 60 2.81 -16.59 9.22
CA GLU A 60 3.64 -17.56 8.51
C GLU A 60 3.54 -17.33 7.00
N ILE A 61 4.59 -16.76 6.41
CA ILE A 61 4.71 -16.49 4.96
C ILE A 61 5.56 -17.55 4.24
N GLY A 62 6.24 -18.42 4.99
CA GLY A 62 7.11 -19.45 4.45
C GLY A 62 8.57 -18.99 4.29
N GLN A 63 9.50 -19.94 4.34
CA GLN A 63 10.94 -19.65 4.37
C GLN A 63 11.44 -18.95 3.09
N SER A 64 11.01 -19.42 1.93
CA SER A 64 11.40 -18.83 0.64
C SER A 64 10.95 -17.37 0.53
N SER A 65 9.72 -17.07 0.95
CA SER A 65 9.18 -15.70 0.98
C SER A 65 9.93 -14.82 1.96
N ALA A 66 10.14 -15.27 3.20
CA ALA A 66 10.87 -14.49 4.21
C ALA A 66 12.31 -14.19 3.79
N ARG A 67 13.01 -15.19 3.21
CA ARG A 67 14.36 -15.00 2.68
C ARG A 67 14.36 -14.06 1.47
N SER A 68 13.43 -14.23 0.53
CA SER A 68 13.36 -13.39 -0.66
C SER A 68 12.93 -11.95 -0.38
N TYR A 69 12.07 -11.73 0.62
CA TYR A 69 11.50 -10.41 0.91
C TYR A 69 12.35 -9.59 1.87
N TYR A 70 12.97 -10.24 2.86
CA TYR A 70 13.61 -9.57 4.00
C TYR A 70 15.00 -10.12 4.35
N ASP A 71 15.49 -11.11 3.60
CA ASP A 71 16.76 -11.82 3.87
C ASP A 71 16.81 -12.53 5.24
N ILE A 72 15.65 -12.81 5.85
CA ILE A 72 15.56 -13.41 7.18
C ILE A 72 15.57 -14.94 7.09
N SER A 73 16.30 -15.58 8.01
CA SER A 73 16.24 -17.03 8.24
C SER A 73 15.05 -17.38 9.14
N GLY A 74 13.89 -17.65 8.53
CA GLY A 74 12.67 -18.02 9.26
C GLY A 74 11.47 -18.14 8.32
N SER A 75 10.33 -18.61 8.80
CA SER A 75 9.08 -18.66 8.01
C SER A 75 8.05 -17.60 8.44
N THR A 76 8.33 -16.87 9.52
CA THR A 76 7.37 -15.96 10.16
C THR A 76 7.82 -14.51 10.12
N VAL A 77 6.88 -13.60 9.94
CA VAL A 77 7.11 -12.14 10.00
C VAL A 77 6.11 -11.51 10.96
N ASN A 78 6.58 -10.59 11.80
CA ASN A 78 5.71 -9.77 12.63
C ASN A 78 5.25 -8.57 11.81
N THR A 79 3.95 -8.50 11.51
CA THR A 79 3.37 -7.43 10.70
C THR A 79 2.15 -6.83 11.38
N TYR A 80 1.68 -5.70 10.87
CA TYR A 80 0.49 -5.08 11.43
C TYR A 80 -0.78 -5.70 10.83
N LYS A 81 -1.80 -5.84 11.66
CA LYS A 81 -3.14 -6.22 11.22
C LYS A 81 -3.87 -5.01 10.65
N ALA A 82 -4.52 -5.16 9.50
CA ALA A 82 -5.36 -4.15 8.90
C ALA A 82 -6.69 -4.01 9.68
N PRO A 83 -7.27 -2.79 9.78
CA PRO A 83 -6.71 -1.52 9.32
C PRO A 83 -5.64 -0.98 10.29
N SER A 84 -4.61 -0.30 9.76
CA SER A 84 -3.51 0.29 10.53
C SER A 84 -3.04 1.63 9.96
N TYR A 85 -3.42 2.73 10.62
CA TYR A 85 -3.01 4.09 10.24
C TYR A 85 -1.51 4.34 10.37
N GLY A 86 -0.84 3.66 11.32
CA GLY A 86 0.62 3.72 11.44
C GLY A 86 1.33 3.09 10.23
N ARG A 87 0.76 2.01 9.67
CA ARG A 87 1.25 1.45 8.40
C ARG A 87 0.84 2.29 7.20
N ALA A 88 -0.32 2.93 7.22
CA ALA A 88 -0.73 3.87 6.16
C ALA A 88 0.28 5.03 6.03
N ALA A 89 0.73 5.61 7.15
CA ALA A 89 1.79 6.64 7.11
C ALA A 89 3.11 6.14 6.50
N ARG A 90 3.44 4.85 6.68
CA ARG A 90 4.61 4.24 6.04
C ARG A 90 4.37 3.96 4.55
N ALA A 91 3.15 3.57 4.17
CA ALA A 91 2.75 3.46 2.77
C ALA A 91 2.80 4.81 2.05
N ASP A 92 2.39 5.90 2.70
CA ASP A 92 2.51 7.26 2.15
C ASP A 92 3.96 7.69 1.93
N ARG A 93 4.88 7.28 2.82
CA ARG A 93 6.32 7.48 2.60
C ARG A 93 6.81 6.75 1.35
N VAL A 94 6.43 5.47 1.18
CA VAL A 94 6.80 4.67 0.00
C VAL A 94 6.18 5.26 -1.27
N ARG A 95 4.93 5.72 -1.21
CA ARG A 95 4.24 6.44 -2.28
C ARG A 95 4.97 7.74 -2.65
N SER A 96 5.42 8.52 -1.68
CA SER A 96 6.18 9.74 -1.93
C SER A 96 7.51 9.44 -2.63
N ARG A 97 8.24 8.40 -2.18
CA ARG A 97 9.45 7.91 -2.87
C ARG A 97 9.15 7.45 -4.30
N PHE A 98 8.02 6.79 -4.52
CA PHE A 98 7.62 6.33 -5.84
C PHE A 98 7.42 7.49 -6.81
N TRP A 99 6.72 8.54 -6.39
CA TRP A 99 6.56 9.73 -7.24
C TRP A 99 7.87 10.49 -7.48
N ASP A 100 8.77 10.51 -6.51
CA ASP A 100 10.12 11.06 -6.68
C ASP A 100 10.97 10.23 -7.67
N ASP A 101 10.84 8.90 -7.65
CA ASP A 101 11.53 8.06 -8.61
C ASP A 101 10.93 8.16 -10.01
N VAL A 102 9.60 8.24 -10.12
CA VAL A 102 8.88 8.41 -11.39
C VAL A 102 9.19 9.77 -12.03
N SER A 103 9.32 10.84 -11.25
CA SER A 103 9.63 12.17 -11.79
C SER A 103 11.03 12.28 -12.40
N HIS A 104 11.98 11.45 -11.92
CA HIS A 104 13.34 11.36 -12.46
C HIS A 104 13.55 10.15 -13.38
N ALA A 105 12.48 9.43 -13.72
CA ALA A 105 12.56 8.28 -14.59
C ALA A 105 12.79 8.72 -16.04
N SER A 106 13.32 7.82 -16.86
CA SER A 106 13.23 7.91 -18.32
C SER A 106 12.17 6.97 -18.87
N ALA A 107 11.88 5.87 -18.17
CA ALA A 107 10.79 4.96 -18.50
C ALA A 107 10.32 4.20 -17.26
N VAL A 108 9.06 3.77 -17.27
CA VAL A 108 8.44 2.95 -16.25
C VAL A 108 7.82 1.73 -16.92
N PHE A 109 8.14 0.52 -16.43
CA PHE A 109 7.55 -0.72 -16.93
C PHE A 109 6.96 -1.55 -15.79
N CYS A 110 5.70 -1.94 -15.94
CA CYS A 110 5.03 -2.83 -14.99
C CYS A 110 5.09 -4.27 -15.51
N LEU A 111 5.71 -5.17 -14.77
CA LEU A 111 5.83 -6.59 -15.11
C LEU A 111 5.05 -7.45 -14.11
N ALA A 112 4.19 -8.31 -14.62
CA ALA A 112 3.36 -9.22 -13.83
C ALA A 112 4.12 -10.51 -13.46
N ARG A 113 3.80 -11.10 -12.31
CA ARG A 113 4.39 -12.34 -11.81
C ARG A 113 3.43 -13.09 -10.87
N ASP A 114 3.64 -14.40 -10.71
CA ASP A 114 2.87 -15.24 -9.76
C ASP A 114 3.71 -15.76 -8.59
N GLY A 115 5.01 -15.49 -8.57
CA GLY A 115 5.95 -16.02 -7.58
C GLY A 115 6.90 -14.95 -7.06
N LEU A 116 7.90 -15.41 -6.29
CA LEU A 116 8.92 -14.56 -5.70
C LEU A 116 9.75 -13.87 -6.78
N ASN A 117 10.09 -12.61 -6.55
CA ASN A 117 11.05 -11.92 -7.39
C ASN A 117 12.49 -12.25 -6.93
N SER A 118 13.20 -13.06 -7.72
CA SER A 118 14.63 -13.35 -7.55
C SER A 118 15.53 -12.48 -8.42
N PHE A 119 14.96 -11.58 -9.22
CA PHE A 119 15.65 -10.82 -10.25
C PHE A 119 15.49 -9.31 -10.04
N ARG A 120 16.57 -8.67 -9.58
CA ARG A 120 16.60 -7.23 -9.28
C ARG A 120 17.89 -6.60 -9.82
N PRO A 121 18.01 -6.47 -11.15
CA PRO A 121 19.21 -5.93 -11.77
C PRO A 121 19.37 -4.44 -11.45
N VAL A 122 20.62 -3.98 -11.37
CA VAL A 122 20.97 -2.56 -11.30
C VAL A 122 21.17 -1.98 -12.70
N TYR A 123 21.69 -2.79 -13.61
CA TYR A 123 21.91 -2.43 -15.00
C TYR A 123 21.31 -3.50 -15.91
N ILE A 124 20.70 -3.06 -17.00
CA ILE A 124 20.14 -3.92 -18.04
C ILE A 124 20.94 -3.64 -19.33
N PRO A 125 21.61 -4.63 -19.92
CA PRO A 125 22.29 -4.45 -21.20
C PRO A 125 21.29 -4.07 -22.29
N LEU A 126 21.63 -3.06 -23.09
CA LEU A 126 20.98 -2.81 -24.36
C LEU A 126 21.60 -3.74 -25.39
N ASP A 127 20.74 -4.48 -26.08
CA ASP A 127 21.15 -5.27 -27.22
C ASP A 127 21.48 -4.29 -28.36
N GLY A 128 22.67 -4.41 -28.98
CA GLY A 128 23.19 -3.42 -29.92
C GLY A 128 22.32 -3.18 -31.17
N GLU A 129 21.32 -4.05 -31.39
CA GLU A 129 20.33 -3.95 -32.47
C GLU A 129 19.02 -3.25 -32.04
N ILE A 130 18.83 -2.98 -30.74
CA ILE A 130 17.57 -2.48 -30.17
C ILE A 130 17.74 -1.03 -29.70
N ASP A 131 17.00 -0.12 -30.34
CA ASP A 131 16.81 1.23 -29.80
C ASP A 131 15.94 1.15 -28.53
N GLY A 132 16.37 1.75 -27.42
CA GLY A 132 15.59 1.79 -26.17
C GLY A 132 14.18 2.38 -26.34
N ARG A 133 13.97 3.25 -27.34
CA ARG A 133 12.64 3.81 -27.70
C ARG A 133 11.69 2.77 -28.29
N SER A 134 12.20 1.62 -28.73
CA SER A 134 11.39 0.51 -29.23
C SER A 134 10.73 -0.31 -28.12
N LEU A 135 11.20 -0.16 -26.86
CA LEU A 135 10.62 -0.77 -25.67
C LEU A 135 9.36 0.00 -25.25
N ASN A 136 8.27 -0.15 -26.00
CA ASN A 136 7.09 0.71 -25.88
C ASN A 136 5.90 0.04 -25.18
N SER A 137 6.11 -1.14 -24.57
CA SER A 137 5.09 -1.92 -23.89
C SER A 137 5.70 -2.82 -22.80
N PRO A 138 4.90 -3.29 -21.83
CA PRO A 138 5.33 -4.32 -20.87
C PRO A 138 5.93 -5.56 -21.55
N GLU A 139 5.31 -6.00 -22.63
CA GLU A 139 5.71 -7.23 -23.32
C GLU A 139 7.03 -7.06 -24.08
N SER A 140 7.23 -5.94 -24.78
CA SER A 140 8.50 -5.65 -25.45
C SER A 140 9.65 -5.56 -24.45
N PHE A 141 9.44 -4.89 -23.30
CA PHE A 141 10.42 -4.82 -22.23
C PHE A 141 10.70 -6.20 -21.61
N ARG A 142 9.66 -7.02 -21.36
CA ARG A 142 9.80 -8.38 -20.84
C ARG A 142 10.60 -9.29 -21.78
N LEU A 143 10.32 -9.22 -23.08
CA LEU A 143 11.04 -10.00 -24.10
C LEU A 143 12.50 -9.57 -24.19
N HIS A 144 12.77 -8.27 -24.15
CA HIS A 144 14.12 -7.74 -24.11
C HIS A 144 14.87 -8.24 -22.87
N LEU A 145 14.29 -8.09 -21.67
CA LEU A 145 14.87 -8.61 -20.44
C LEU A 145 15.17 -10.11 -20.53
N ALA A 146 14.25 -10.91 -21.07
CA ALA A 146 14.45 -12.35 -21.22
C ALA A 146 15.59 -12.69 -22.19
N LYS A 147 15.80 -11.85 -23.21
CA LYS A 147 16.90 -12.00 -24.18
C LYS A 147 18.25 -11.67 -23.55
N VAL A 148 18.38 -10.51 -22.91
CA VAL A 148 19.67 -10.04 -22.36
C VAL A 148 20.01 -10.64 -20.99
N MET A 149 19.00 -11.05 -20.23
CA MET A 149 19.14 -11.61 -18.89
C MET A 149 18.14 -12.77 -18.69
N SER A 150 18.56 -13.97 -19.10
CA SER A 150 17.72 -15.17 -19.16
C SER A 150 17.02 -15.53 -17.85
N GLN A 151 17.60 -15.17 -16.69
CA GLN A 151 17.01 -15.36 -15.36
C GLN A 151 15.65 -14.65 -15.19
N SER A 152 15.40 -13.57 -15.92
CA SER A 152 14.13 -12.83 -15.85
C SER A 152 12.94 -13.62 -16.43
N SER A 153 13.21 -14.56 -17.36
CA SER A 153 12.18 -15.32 -18.08
C SER A 153 11.36 -16.24 -17.16
N SER A 154 11.96 -16.75 -16.08
CA SER A 154 11.26 -17.56 -15.09
C SER A 154 10.42 -16.74 -14.11
N VAL A 155 10.71 -15.44 -13.98
CA VAL A 155 10.08 -14.56 -12.98
C VAL A 155 8.85 -13.86 -13.57
N TYR A 156 8.99 -13.24 -14.74
CA TYR A 156 7.95 -12.38 -15.31
C TYR A 156 7.08 -13.08 -16.35
N LYS A 157 5.79 -12.81 -16.29
CA LYS A 157 4.78 -13.39 -17.18
C LYS A 157 4.30 -12.36 -18.21
N SER A 158 3.90 -12.85 -19.36
CA SER A 158 3.26 -12.04 -20.39
C SER A 158 1.85 -11.66 -19.94
N TRP A 159 1.47 -10.40 -20.16
CA TRP A 159 0.14 -9.88 -19.85
C TRP A 159 -0.18 -8.70 -20.78
N ARG A 160 -1.46 -8.42 -20.99
CA ARG A 160 -1.93 -7.30 -21.83
C ARG A 160 -3.24 -6.74 -21.28
N GLY A 161 -3.46 -5.44 -21.45
CA GLY A 161 -4.66 -4.77 -20.95
C GLY A 161 -4.67 -4.76 -19.43
N SER A 162 -5.26 -5.77 -18.79
CA SER A 162 -5.34 -5.94 -17.34
C SER A 162 -4.55 -7.16 -16.87
N SER A 163 -3.70 -7.01 -15.87
CA SER A 163 -2.93 -8.12 -15.29
C SER A 163 -3.81 -8.99 -14.38
N SER A 164 -4.00 -10.26 -14.76
CA SER A 164 -4.70 -11.28 -13.94
C SER A 164 -3.81 -11.97 -12.90
N PHE A 165 -2.58 -11.50 -12.75
CA PHE A 165 -1.58 -12.07 -11.84
C PHE A 165 -1.64 -11.41 -10.46
N ASN A 166 -1.32 -12.19 -9.41
CA ASN A 166 -1.41 -11.72 -8.02
C ASN A 166 -0.29 -10.76 -7.62
N ASN A 167 0.88 -10.89 -8.25
CA ASN A 167 2.08 -10.17 -7.87
C ASN A 167 2.61 -9.35 -9.04
N GLY A 168 3.42 -8.35 -8.72
CA GLY A 168 3.91 -7.39 -9.70
C GLY A 168 5.26 -6.81 -9.34
N SER A 169 5.98 -6.32 -10.35
CA SER A 169 7.19 -5.53 -10.17
C SER A 169 7.14 -4.31 -11.09
N ILE A 170 7.45 -3.13 -10.57
CA ILE A 170 7.51 -1.89 -11.34
C ILE A 170 8.98 -1.52 -11.49
N PHE A 171 9.47 -1.49 -12.72
CA PHE A 171 10.81 -1.03 -13.06
C PHE A 171 10.78 0.45 -13.34
N ILE A 172 11.63 1.20 -12.64
CA ILE A 172 11.87 2.62 -12.89
C ILE A 172 13.26 2.74 -13.48
N LEU A 173 13.34 3.12 -14.75
CA LEU A 173 14.58 3.22 -15.49
C LEU A 173 15.08 4.67 -15.52
N GLN A 174 16.39 4.82 -15.63
CA GLN A 174 17.06 6.10 -15.80
C GLN A 174 18.25 5.93 -16.77
N PRO A 175 18.83 7.02 -17.28
CA PRO A 175 20.02 6.96 -18.11
C PRO A 175 21.18 6.41 -17.29
N SER A 176 21.97 5.49 -17.86
CA SER A 176 23.06 4.82 -17.13
C SER A 176 24.40 5.57 -17.19
N GLY A 177 24.55 6.50 -18.12
CA GLY A 177 25.84 7.10 -18.48
C GLY A 177 26.71 6.20 -19.37
N PHE A 178 26.31 4.95 -19.61
CA PHE A 178 26.96 4.01 -20.52
C PHE A 178 26.11 3.81 -21.78
N PRO A 179 26.70 3.75 -22.97
CA PRO A 179 25.94 3.66 -24.22
C PRO A 179 25.14 2.35 -24.34
N ASP A 180 25.67 1.26 -23.78
CA ASP A 180 25.11 -0.09 -23.95
C ASP A 180 24.29 -0.58 -22.75
N PHE A 181 23.89 0.31 -21.83
CA PHE A 181 23.15 -0.08 -20.64
C PHE A 181 22.01 0.88 -20.31
N LEU A 182 20.90 0.33 -19.82
CA LEU A 182 19.87 1.05 -19.07
C LEU A 182 20.16 0.90 -17.58
N ALA A 183 20.09 1.99 -16.83
CA ALA A 183 20.20 1.92 -15.37
C ALA A 183 18.81 1.76 -14.77
N VAL A 184 18.72 0.91 -13.76
CA VAL A 184 17.51 0.74 -12.96
C VAL A 184 17.64 1.60 -11.73
N ARG A 185 16.87 2.68 -11.67
CA ARG A 185 16.84 3.59 -10.52
C ARG A 185 16.27 2.89 -9.30
N ALA A 186 15.11 2.26 -9.50
CA ALA A 186 14.40 1.53 -8.47
C ALA A 186 13.51 0.43 -9.06
N ILE A 187 13.26 -0.60 -8.26
CA ILE A 187 12.28 -1.65 -8.52
C ILE A 187 11.30 -1.68 -7.35
N TYR A 188 10.00 -1.61 -7.64
CA TYR A 188 8.95 -1.78 -6.65
C TYR A 188 8.32 -3.15 -6.78
N ASP A 189 8.54 -4.03 -5.81
CA ASP A 189 7.89 -5.33 -5.74
C ASP A 189 6.58 -5.21 -4.95
N ILE A 190 5.48 -5.66 -5.57
CA ILE A 190 4.16 -5.80 -4.93
C ILE A 190 3.89 -7.29 -4.76
N ASP A 191 3.86 -7.74 -3.51
CA ASP A 191 3.63 -9.13 -3.14
C ASP A 191 2.32 -9.27 -2.36
N ILE A 192 1.43 -10.13 -2.85
CA ILE A 192 0.17 -10.52 -2.23
C ILE A 192 0.18 -12.05 -2.12
N GLN A 193 0.08 -12.53 -0.89
CA GLN A 193 0.15 -13.94 -0.56
C GLN A 193 -0.94 -14.30 0.45
N SER A 194 -1.72 -15.33 0.17
CA SER A 194 -2.62 -15.91 1.16
C SER A 194 -1.82 -16.64 2.24
N THR A 195 -2.16 -16.42 3.50
CA THR A 195 -1.55 -17.09 4.65
C THR A 195 -2.58 -17.99 5.32
N ALA A 196 -2.14 -19.15 5.81
CA ALA A 196 -3.00 -20.08 6.56
C ALA A 196 -2.89 -19.90 8.08
N LYS A 197 -1.79 -19.29 8.55
CA LYS A 197 -1.47 -19.12 9.97
C LYS A 197 -0.97 -17.70 10.27
N PRO A 198 -1.83 -16.82 10.82
CA PRO A 198 -3.29 -16.90 10.79
C PRO A 198 -3.86 -16.84 9.37
N LEU A 199 -5.12 -17.25 9.23
CA LEU A 199 -5.84 -17.22 7.95
C LEU A 199 -6.06 -15.77 7.49
N GLY A 200 -5.66 -15.46 6.27
CA GLY A 200 -5.87 -14.14 5.66
C GLY A 200 -4.97 -13.89 4.46
N THR A 201 -4.74 -12.63 4.15
CA THR A 201 -3.87 -12.18 3.06
C THR A 201 -2.77 -11.29 3.59
N TYR A 202 -1.52 -11.66 3.35
CA TYR A 202 -0.37 -10.81 3.54
C TYR A 202 -0.11 -10.01 2.27
N ALA A 203 0.04 -8.69 2.41
CA ALA A 203 0.42 -7.82 1.32
C ALA A 203 1.63 -6.96 1.70
N SER A 204 2.53 -6.76 0.75
CA SER A 204 3.69 -5.88 0.94
C SER A 204 4.05 -5.16 -0.35
N VAL A 205 4.50 -3.92 -0.21
CA VAL A 205 5.12 -3.15 -1.29
C VAL A 205 6.52 -2.77 -0.83
N LYS A 206 7.50 -3.15 -1.63
CA LYS A 206 8.93 -3.01 -1.31
C LYS A 206 9.64 -2.25 -2.42
N ARG A 207 10.41 -1.23 -2.04
CA ARG A 207 11.29 -0.47 -2.92
C ARG A 207 12.71 -0.99 -2.78
N TYR A 208 13.27 -1.40 -3.91
CA TYR A 208 14.67 -1.72 -4.05
C TYR A 208 15.36 -0.64 -4.87
N SER A 209 16.50 -0.16 -4.41
CA SER A 209 17.38 0.72 -5.19
C SER A 209 18.79 0.19 -5.06
N TRP A 210 19.52 0.13 -6.17
CA TRP A 210 20.83 -0.53 -6.23
C TRP A 210 20.81 -1.98 -5.70
N ASN A 211 19.72 -2.71 -5.96
CA ASN A 211 19.47 -4.07 -5.44
C ASN A 211 19.42 -4.18 -3.90
N VAL A 212 19.22 -3.07 -3.18
CA VAL A 212 19.07 -3.04 -1.73
C VAL A 212 17.65 -2.61 -1.37
N LEU A 213 17.02 -3.31 -0.42
CA LEU A 213 15.72 -2.92 0.13
C LEU A 213 15.88 -1.61 0.91
N THR A 214 15.33 -0.49 0.40
CA THR A 214 15.47 0.82 1.05
C THR A 214 14.24 1.21 1.85
N ASP A 215 13.05 0.94 1.30
CA ASP A 215 11.78 1.30 1.90
C ASP A 215 10.76 0.22 1.62
N TYR A 216 9.83 0.00 2.56
CA TYR A 216 8.72 -0.91 2.36
C TYR A 216 7.61 -0.63 3.36
N TYR A 217 6.43 -1.13 3.04
CA TYR A 217 5.40 -1.38 4.03
C TYR A 217 4.80 -2.76 3.80
N ASP A 218 4.28 -3.32 4.88
CA ASP A 218 3.61 -4.60 4.88
C ASP A 218 2.44 -4.58 5.86
N ILE A 219 1.42 -5.37 5.52
CA ILE A 219 0.16 -5.38 6.24
C ILE A 219 -0.51 -6.75 6.05
N PHE A 220 -1.17 -7.21 7.11
CA PHE A 220 -1.96 -8.44 7.10
C PHE A 220 -3.45 -8.12 7.16
N TYR A 221 -4.20 -8.59 6.16
CA TYR A 221 -5.65 -8.52 6.12
C TYR A 221 -6.23 -9.83 6.65
N PRO A 222 -6.86 -9.81 7.84
CA PRO A 222 -7.56 -10.99 8.34
C PRO A 222 -8.75 -11.30 7.42
N ASP A 223 -8.97 -12.58 7.10
CA ASP A 223 -10.11 -13.02 6.31
C ASP A 223 -10.78 -14.22 6.96
N ASP A 224 -12.08 -14.41 6.72
CA ASP A 224 -12.86 -15.55 7.20
C ASP A 224 -12.85 -16.73 6.20
N GLY A 225 -12.15 -16.60 5.06
CA GLY A 225 -11.98 -17.63 4.02
C GLY A 225 -10.57 -17.73 3.44
N LYS A 226 -10.42 -18.45 2.30
CA LYS A 226 -9.18 -18.45 1.52
C LYS A 226 -8.99 -17.03 0.98
N GLY A 227 -7.96 -16.32 1.47
CA GLY A 227 -7.72 -14.90 1.27
C GLY A 227 -8.10 -14.34 -0.11
N VAL A 228 -8.68 -13.14 -0.13
CA VAL A 228 -9.21 -12.56 -1.37
C VAL A 228 -8.10 -12.12 -2.34
N PRO A 229 -8.20 -12.44 -3.65
CA PRO A 229 -7.32 -11.88 -4.67
C PRO A 229 -7.53 -10.36 -4.79
N PHE A 230 -6.44 -9.61 -4.69
CA PHE A 230 -6.39 -8.17 -4.97
C PHE A 230 -5.84 -7.98 -6.39
N GLN A 231 -6.76 -7.99 -7.35
CA GLN A 231 -6.46 -7.95 -8.78
C GLN A 231 -7.45 -7.03 -9.51
N PRO A 232 -7.02 -6.38 -10.60
CA PRO A 232 -5.65 -6.36 -11.13
C PRO A 232 -4.72 -5.40 -10.37
N LEU A 233 -3.42 -5.69 -10.39
CA LEU A 233 -2.39 -4.76 -9.91
C LEU A 233 -2.07 -3.67 -10.93
N PHE A 234 -2.10 -4.03 -12.21
CA PHE A 234 -1.70 -3.17 -13.32
C PHE A 234 -2.73 -3.24 -14.44
N VAL A 235 -3.03 -2.08 -15.02
CA VAL A 235 -3.69 -1.97 -16.32
C VAL A 235 -2.81 -1.11 -17.22
N PHE A 236 -2.55 -1.57 -18.44
CA PHE A 236 -1.74 -0.88 -19.44
C PHE A 236 -2.62 -0.34 -20.56
N HIS A 237 -2.45 0.95 -20.84
CA HIS A 237 -3.10 1.64 -21.94
C HIS A 237 -2.10 1.86 -23.07
N GLU A 238 -2.34 1.22 -24.20
CA GLU A 238 -1.51 1.28 -25.41
C GLU A 238 -1.74 2.60 -26.16
N LYS A 239 -0.77 3.02 -26.99
CA LYS A 239 -0.95 4.19 -27.85
C LYS A 239 -1.89 3.86 -29.00
N ARG A 240 -2.92 4.67 -29.25
CA ARG A 240 -3.94 4.46 -30.29
C ARG A 240 -3.37 4.20 -31.69
N THR A 241 -2.28 4.88 -32.05
CA THR A 241 -1.63 4.74 -33.37
C THR A 241 -0.76 3.50 -33.52
N ARG A 242 -0.53 2.75 -32.44
CA ARG A 242 0.24 1.50 -32.43
C ARG A 242 -0.49 0.45 -31.61
N LEU A 243 -1.67 0.08 -32.08
CA LEU A 243 -2.35 -1.12 -31.60
C LEU A 243 -1.47 -2.33 -31.91
N ILE A 244 -1.15 -3.12 -30.89
CA ILE A 244 -0.44 -4.39 -31.09
C ILE A 244 -1.34 -5.36 -31.87
N HIS A 245 -2.67 -5.23 -31.75
CA HIS A 245 -3.69 -6.00 -32.49
C HIS A 245 -4.92 -5.14 -32.82
N ASN A 246 -5.56 -5.35 -33.96
CA ASN A 246 -6.76 -4.62 -34.38
C ASN A 246 -8.02 -5.24 -33.74
N GLU A 247 -8.59 -4.61 -32.70
CA GLU A 247 -9.66 -5.19 -31.86
C GLU A 247 -11.11 -4.77 -32.24
N GLY A 248 -11.33 -4.09 -33.38
CA GLY A 248 -12.67 -3.63 -33.76
C GLY A 248 -13.18 -2.44 -32.93
N SER A 249 -14.50 -2.33 -32.70
CA SER A 249 -15.16 -1.10 -32.20
C SER A 249 -15.21 -0.91 -30.67
N MET A 250 -14.64 -1.81 -29.86
CA MET A 250 -14.78 -1.80 -28.38
C MET A 250 -13.49 -1.42 -27.60
N ASP A 251 -12.72 -0.42 -28.06
CA ASP A 251 -11.36 -0.18 -27.55
C ASP A 251 -11.17 1.09 -26.68
N ASN A 252 -12.27 1.78 -26.33
CA ASN A 252 -12.23 3.15 -25.77
C ASN A 252 -11.39 3.34 -24.50
N PHE A 253 -11.17 2.27 -23.72
CA PHE A 253 -10.38 2.31 -22.48
C PHE A 253 -9.07 1.53 -22.55
N LYS A 254 -8.65 0.90 -23.65
CA LYS A 254 -7.29 0.32 -23.73
C LYS A 254 -6.33 1.20 -24.51
N THR A 255 -6.86 2.19 -25.23
CA THR A 255 -6.05 3.12 -26.01
C THR A 255 -5.95 4.48 -25.36
N ALA A 256 -4.73 4.94 -25.14
CA ALA A 256 -4.42 6.34 -24.91
C ALA A 256 -4.26 7.07 -26.25
N THR A 257 -4.76 8.31 -26.35
CA THR A 257 -4.70 9.11 -27.58
C THR A 257 -3.26 9.31 -28.05
N ASP A 258 -2.37 9.75 -27.15
CA ASP A 258 -1.02 10.20 -27.53
C ASP A 258 0.10 9.42 -26.85
N MET A 259 -0.04 9.14 -25.54
CA MET A 259 1.02 8.58 -24.70
C MET A 259 0.55 7.37 -23.91
N PRO A 260 1.23 6.22 -23.99
CA PRO A 260 0.86 5.04 -23.21
C PRO A 260 1.12 5.27 -21.71
N PHE A 261 0.24 4.73 -20.88
CA PHE A 261 0.31 4.88 -19.42
C PHE A 261 -0.22 3.64 -18.70
N TYR A 262 0.03 3.59 -17.40
CA TYR A 262 -0.41 2.55 -16.50
C TYR A 262 -1.39 3.10 -15.48
N PHE A 263 -2.39 2.29 -15.17
CA PHE A 263 -3.06 2.32 -13.88
C PHE A 263 -2.42 1.29 -12.95
N ILE A 264 -2.11 1.71 -11.74
CA ILE A 264 -1.42 0.90 -10.73
C ILE A 264 -2.19 1.01 -9.42
N TRP A 265 -2.44 -0.14 -8.78
CA TRP A 265 -3.09 -0.21 -7.47
C TRP A 265 -2.19 -0.88 -6.46
N TRP A 266 -2.08 -0.29 -5.28
CA TRP A 266 -1.40 -0.89 -4.14
C TRP A 266 -2.37 -1.22 -3.01
N PRO A 267 -2.07 -2.22 -2.17
CA PRO A 267 -2.86 -2.55 -0.99
C PRO A 267 -2.86 -1.39 0.01
N ASP A 268 -4.04 -0.93 0.43
CA ASP A 268 -4.22 0.19 1.38
C ASP A 268 -4.19 -0.33 2.83
N PRO A 269 -3.19 0.05 3.66
CA PRO A 269 -3.15 -0.41 5.05
C PRO A 269 -4.29 0.12 5.92
N ALA A 270 -4.96 1.20 5.52
CA ALA A 270 -6.11 1.76 6.23
C ALA A 270 -7.44 1.06 5.86
N ALA A 271 -7.47 0.29 4.77
CA ALA A 271 -8.61 -0.55 4.44
C ALA A 271 -8.69 -1.75 5.40
N SER A 272 -9.90 -2.14 5.79
CA SER A 272 -10.11 -3.30 6.67
C SER A 272 -9.97 -4.65 5.95
N SER A 273 -10.17 -4.67 4.63
CA SER A 273 -10.02 -5.84 3.76
C SER A 273 -9.65 -5.39 2.35
N LEU A 274 -9.13 -6.32 1.54
CA LEU A 274 -8.82 -6.11 0.11
C LEU A 274 -10.05 -6.29 -0.80
N GLY A 275 -11.26 -6.16 -0.22
CA GLY A 275 -12.54 -6.52 -0.84
C GLY A 275 -12.81 -8.03 -0.81
N ARG A 276 -14.03 -8.45 -1.17
CA ARG A 276 -14.33 -9.82 -1.63
C ARG A 276 -14.48 -9.74 -3.15
N LEU A 277 -13.93 -10.69 -3.90
CA LEU A 277 -14.39 -10.90 -5.27
C LEU A 277 -15.87 -11.28 -5.12
N LYS A 278 -16.80 -10.37 -5.44
CA LYS A 278 -18.18 -10.80 -5.65
C LYS A 278 -18.06 -11.79 -6.78
N SER A 279 -18.25 -13.07 -6.48
CA SER A 279 -18.54 -14.06 -7.51
C SER A 279 -19.80 -13.54 -8.19
N ILE A 280 -19.61 -12.80 -9.28
CA ILE A 280 -20.63 -12.70 -10.30
C ILE A 280 -20.76 -14.15 -10.75
N SER A 281 -21.84 -14.75 -10.29
CA SER A 281 -22.40 -16.01 -10.75
C SER A 281 -21.98 -16.30 -12.20
N ALA A 282 -21.31 -17.44 -12.39
CA ALA A 282 -21.12 -18.09 -13.68
C ALA A 282 -20.55 -17.20 -14.81
N PHE A 283 -19.24 -16.92 -14.77
CA PHE A 283 -18.48 -17.06 -16.01
C PHE A 283 -18.06 -18.52 -16.11
N SER A 284 -18.75 -19.24 -16.99
CA SER A 284 -18.47 -20.61 -17.37
C SER A 284 -16.97 -20.79 -17.62
N PHE A 285 -16.39 -21.76 -16.92
CA PHE A 285 -15.12 -22.40 -17.27
C PHE A 285 -15.31 -23.18 -18.58
N ASP A 286 -15.54 -22.45 -19.66
CA ASP A 286 -15.56 -23.01 -21.01
C ASP A 286 -15.18 -21.91 -22.01
N ARG A 287 -13.89 -21.57 -22.04
CA ARG A 287 -13.24 -20.88 -23.16
C ARG A 287 -11.81 -21.36 -23.30
N SER A 288 -11.67 -22.63 -23.66
CA SER A 288 -10.61 -23.04 -24.58
C SER A 288 -11.00 -22.60 -26.01
N SER A 289 -11.01 -21.30 -26.28
CA SER A 289 -11.03 -20.76 -27.65
C SER A 289 -10.93 -19.23 -27.63
N GLU A 290 -9.96 -18.73 -28.42
CA GLU A 290 -9.91 -17.40 -29.02
C GLU A 290 -9.81 -16.18 -28.08
N PHE A 291 -8.59 -15.63 -27.96
CA PHE A 291 -8.23 -14.20 -27.78
C PHE A 291 -9.34 -13.23 -27.34
N GLY A 292 -10.00 -13.52 -26.22
CA GLY A 292 -10.92 -12.61 -25.53
C GLY A 292 -10.11 -11.63 -24.71
N SER A 293 -9.65 -10.55 -25.35
CA SER A 293 -8.84 -9.49 -24.74
C SER A 293 -9.43 -9.03 -23.39
N PRO A 294 -8.69 -9.12 -22.26
CA PRO A 294 -9.23 -8.79 -20.94
C PRO A 294 -9.71 -7.34 -20.92
N ASN A 295 -11.01 -7.16 -20.74
CA ASN A 295 -11.65 -5.85 -20.71
C ASN A 295 -11.26 -5.11 -19.41
N PRO A 296 -10.63 -3.92 -19.47
CA PRO A 296 -10.25 -3.15 -18.28
C PRO A 296 -11.43 -2.50 -17.54
N LEU A 297 -12.62 -2.40 -18.18
CA LEU A 297 -13.81 -1.76 -17.61
C LEU A 297 -14.27 -2.34 -16.27
N PRO A 298 -14.51 -3.67 -16.14
CA PRO A 298 -14.86 -4.26 -14.84
C PRO A 298 -13.72 -4.11 -13.82
N ALA A 299 -12.47 -4.22 -14.26
CA ALA A 299 -11.29 -4.13 -13.40
C ALA A 299 -11.17 -2.78 -12.67
N TYR A 300 -11.36 -1.64 -13.36
CA TYR A 300 -11.31 -0.32 -12.72
C TYR A 300 -12.44 -0.15 -11.70
N SER A 301 -13.67 -0.53 -12.07
CA SER A 301 -14.82 -0.46 -11.17
C SER A 301 -14.69 -1.41 -9.97
N ASP A 302 -14.06 -2.57 -10.14
CA ASP A 302 -13.86 -3.55 -9.08
C ASP A 302 -12.81 -3.09 -8.07
N MET A 303 -11.80 -2.35 -8.51
CA MET A 303 -10.77 -1.77 -7.65
C MET A 303 -11.21 -0.46 -7.01
N ALA A 304 -12.18 0.24 -7.60
CA ALA A 304 -12.82 1.40 -7.01
C ALA A 304 -13.45 1.03 -5.65
N GLY A 305 -12.96 1.65 -4.58
CA GLY A 305 -13.42 1.38 -3.20
C GLY A 305 -12.66 0.27 -2.46
N ARG A 306 -11.72 -0.44 -3.10
CA ARG A 306 -10.83 -1.40 -2.42
C ARG A 306 -9.56 -0.78 -1.89
N THR A 307 -9.09 0.30 -2.51
CA THR A 307 -7.87 1.00 -2.12
C THR A 307 -7.95 2.47 -2.50
N ASN A 308 -7.32 3.33 -1.70
CA ASN A 308 -7.06 4.72 -2.06
C ASN A 308 -5.67 4.93 -2.69
N TYR A 309 -4.84 3.88 -2.76
CA TYR A 309 -3.53 3.90 -3.41
C TYR A 309 -3.65 3.51 -4.87
N PHE A 310 -4.14 4.47 -5.66
CA PHE A 310 -4.25 4.41 -7.11
C PHE A 310 -3.30 5.42 -7.76
N PHE A 311 -2.61 4.99 -8.81
CA PHE A 311 -1.65 5.81 -9.55
C PHE A 311 -1.89 5.71 -11.04
N THR A 312 -1.74 6.85 -11.72
CA THR A 312 -1.66 6.93 -13.18
C THR A 312 -0.26 7.33 -13.56
N VAL A 313 0.50 6.43 -14.19
CA VAL A 313 1.93 6.63 -14.46
C VAL A 313 2.20 6.48 -15.96
N PRO A 314 2.78 7.48 -16.63
CA PRO A 314 3.10 7.35 -18.05
C PRO A 314 4.27 6.38 -18.24
N LEU A 315 4.28 5.65 -19.35
CA LEU A 315 5.35 4.67 -19.64
C LEU A 315 6.69 5.37 -19.87
N TYR A 316 6.67 6.52 -20.54
CA TYR A 316 7.77 7.47 -20.61
C TYR A 316 7.29 8.72 -19.87
N PRO A 317 8.00 9.30 -18.91
CA PRO A 317 7.64 10.64 -18.44
C PRO A 317 7.84 11.65 -19.57
N SER A 318 7.03 12.70 -19.59
CA SER A 318 7.30 13.87 -20.43
C SER A 318 8.57 14.53 -19.91
N MET A 319 9.67 14.43 -20.66
CA MET A 319 10.80 15.32 -20.45
C MET A 319 10.39 16.77 -20.73
#